data_AF-A0ABD3QT40-F1
#
_entry.id   AF-A0ABD3QT40-F1
#
_cell.length_a   1.000
_cell.length_b   1.000
_cell.length_c   1.000
_cell.angle_alpha   90.00
_cell.angle_beta   90.00
_cell.angle_gamma   90.00
#
_symmetry.space_group_name_H-M   'P 1'
#
loop_
_entity.id
_entity.type
_entity.pdbx_description
1 polymer ?
#
loop_
_entity_poly.entity_id
_entity_poly.type
_entity_poly.pdbx_seq_one_letter_code
_entity_poly.pdbx_strand_id
1 'polypeptide(L)'
;MSDQLMCTPGGKCIPCESLDKSHLLSKDQIVEDLKELKNMGLWKVDREGNKISKSYIARNFQSALDSINAIGSIAERQGHHPDIHLTDYRNVEIVLFTHSLGGVTINDILLARMIEEEVKVDYSPKWLKSQNENGKE
;
A
#
# COMPACT_ATOMS: atom_id res chain seq x y z
N MET A 1 -16.46 15.84 -21.01
CA MET A 1 -17.13 14.53 -20.82
C MET A 1 -16.05 13.49 -20.65
N SER A 2 -15.58 13.25 -19.42
CA SER A 2 -14.58 12.19 -19.12
C SER A 2 -14.36 12.05 -17.61
N ASP A 3 -15.43 12.17 -16.81
CA ASP A 3 -15.35 12.26 -15.35
C ASP A 3 -16.00 11.05 -14.66
N GLN A 4 -15.87 9.87 -15.27
CA GLN A 4 -16.57 8.68 -14.78
C GLN A 4 -15.78 7.39 -14.95
N LEU A 5 -14.59 7.36 -14.33
CA LEU A 5 -13.86 6.15 -13.92
C LEU A 5 -12.83 6.53 -12.84
N MET A 6 -13.23 7.40 -11.91
CA MET A 6 -12.43 7.67 -10.72
C MET A 6 -12.79 6.61 -9.69
N CYS A 7 -11.84 5.77 -9.30
CA CYS A 7 -12.00 4.90 -8.15
C CYS A 7 -12.18 5.82 -6.92
N THR A 8 -13.42 5.98 -6.46
CA THR A 8 -13.75 6.86 -5.33
C THR A 8 -13.46 6.17 -3.99
N PRO A 9 -13.22 6.91 -2.90
CA PRO A 9 -13.25 6.35 -1.55
C PRO A 9 -14.67 5.80 -1.27
N GLY A 10 -14.88 4.51 -1.49
CA GLY A 10 -16.18 3.82 -1.44
C GLY A 10 -16.62 3.12 -2.75
N GLY A 11 -15.90 3.35 -3.86
CA GLY A 11 -16.05 2.61 -5.12
C GLY A 11 -15.15 1.37 -5.17
N LYS A 12 -15.31 0.54 -6.20
CA LYS A 12 -14.35 -0.53 -6.55
C LYS A 12 -13.24 0.03 -7.43
N CYS A 13 -12.02 -0.52 -7.30
CA CYS A 13 -10.93 -0.24 -8.24
C CYS A 13 -11.35 -0.52 -9.69
N ILE A 14 -10.69 0.19 -10.60
CA ILE A 14 -10.81 -0.11 -12.03
C ILE A 14 -10.21 -1.51 -12.24
N PRO A 15 -10.90 -2.47 -12.90
CA PRO A 15 -10.33 -3.79 -13.15
C PRO A 15 -8.98 -3.68 -13.84
N CYS A 16 -7.98 -4.43 -13.35
CA CYS A 16 -6.60 -4.33 -13.84
C CYS A 16 -6.47 -4.64 -15.34
N GLU A 17 -7.35 -5.49 -15.89
CA GLU A 17 -7.37 -5.82 -17.32
C GLU A 17 -7.88 -4.67 -18.20
N SER A 18 -8.55 -3.68 -17.58
CA SER A 18 -9.09 -2.51 -18.27
C SER A 18 -8.11 -1.33 -18.28
N LEU A 19 -6.96 -1.45 -17.61
CA LEU A 19 -5.93 -0.42 -17.56
C LEU A 19 -4.92 -0.57 -18.70
N ASP A 20 -4.40 0.57 -19.15
CA ASP A 20 -3.31 0.65 -20.11
C ASP A 20 -2.19 1.57 -19.61
N LYS A 21 -1.13 1.73 -20.41
CA LYS A 21 0.05 2.54 -20.03
C LYS A 21 -0.25 4.01 -19.75
N SER A 22 -1.38 4.56 -20.22
CA SER A 22 -1.76 5.95 -19.89
C SER A 22 -2.17 6.15 -18.43
N HIS A 23 -2.44 5.05 -17.72
CA HIS A 23 -2.82 5.05 -16.30
C HIS A 23 -1.62 4.92 -15.35
N LEU A 24 -0.40 4.74 -15.89
CA LEU A 24 0.81 4.70 -15.10
C LEU A 24 1.10 6.08 -14.51
N LEU A 25 1.38 6.12 -13.22
CA LEU A 25 1.78 7.34 -12.53
C LEU A 25 3.28 7.56 -12.68
N SER A 26 3.69 8.81 -12.81
CA SER A 26 5.09 9.20 -12.69
C SER A 26 5.54 9.12 -11.23
N LYS A 27 6.84 8.98 -11.02
CA LYS A 27 7.43 8.97 -9.68
C LYS A 27 7.02 10.20 -8.86
N ASP A 28 7.00 11.37 -9.47
CA ASP A 28 6.64 12.62 -8.78
C ASP A 28 5.17 12.63 -8.37
N GLN A 29 4.28 12.11 -9.20
CA GLN A 29 2.85 11.94 -8.86
C GLN A 29 2.68 10.97 -7.69
N ILE A 30 3.37 9.82 -7.72
CA ILE A 30 3.32 8.83 -6.64
C ILE A 30 3.78 9.46 -5.32
N VAL A 31 4.91 10.19 -5.34
CA VAL A 31 5.43 10.85 -4.14
C VAL A 31 4.45 11.89 -3.61
N GLU A 32 3.80 12.66 -4.49
CA GLU A 32 2.80 13.66 -4.08
C GLU A 32 1.57 12.99 -3.45
N ASP A 33 1.01 11.97 -4.10
CA ASP A 33 -0.18 11.26 -3.62
C ASP A 33 0.05 10.58 -2.26
N LEU A 34 1.26 10.06 -2.02
CA LEU A 34 1.61 9.43 -0.75
C LEU A 34 1.69 10.43 0.42
N LYS A 35 1.94 11.73 0.17
CA LYS A 35 2.00 12.77 1.24
C LYS A 35 0.73 12.92 2.03
N GLU A 36 -0.41 12.58 1.44
CA GLU A 36 -1.71 12.65 2.09
C GLU A 36 -1.96 11.47 3.05
N LEU A 37 -1.13 10.44 3.03
CA LEU A 37 -1.32 9.25 3.86
C LEU A 37 -0.91 9.51 5.32
N LYS A 38 -1.76 9.10 6.27
CA LYS A 38 -1.55 9.27 7.72
C LYS A 38 -0.20 8.73 8.24
N ASN A 39 0.37 7.73 7.57
CA ASN A 39 1.69 7.18 7.87
C ASN A 39 2.61 7.15 6.63
N MET A 40 2.63 8.22 5.82
CA MET A 40 3.48 8.31 4.62
C MET A 40 4.92 7.85 4.89
N GLY A 41 5.50 8.22 6.04
CA GLY A 41 6.90 7.91 6.36
C GLY A 41 7.26 6.41 6.38
N LEU A 42 6.27 5.52 6.37
CA LEU A 42 6.48 4.06 6.28
C LEU A 42 6.40 3.52 4.84
N TRP A 43 5.83 4.29 3.92
CA TRP A 43 5.75 3.96 2.51
C TRP A 43 7.03 4.41 1.79
N LYS A 44 7.55 3.52 0.96
CA LYS A 44 8.72 3.75 0.12
C LYS A 44 8.33 3.63 -1.34
N VAL A 45 8.83 4.53 -2.16
CA VAL A 45 8.79 4.41 -3.61
C VAL A 45 10.10 3.78 -4.05
N ASP A 46 10.05 2.78 -4.93
CA ASP A 46 11.27 2.19 -5.46
C ASP A 46 12.05 3.19 -6.34
N ARG A 47 13.26 2.80 -6.76
CA ARG A 47 14.16 3.70 -7.49
C ARG A 47 13.52 4.23 -8.78
N GLU A 48 12.84 3.36 -9.50
CA GLU A 48 12.28 3.62 -10.82
C GLU A 48 10.86 4.22 -10.78
N GLY A 49 10.19 4.22 -9.62
CA GLY A 49 8.79 4.66 -9.50
C GLY A 49 7.78 3.61 -9.97
N ASN A 50 8.18 2.34 -10.03
CA ASN A 50 7.33 1.25 -10.50
C ASN A 50 6.60 0.51 -9.37
N LYS A 51 7.06 0.66 -8.13
CA LYS A 51 6.47 0.00 -6.97
C LYS A 51 6.46 0.93 -5.76
N ILE A 52 5.43 0.77 -4.94
CA ILE A 52 5.43 1.30 -3.57
C ILE A 52 5.41 0.14 -2.58
N SER A 53 6.06 0.31 -1.44
CA SER A 53 6.03 -0.71 -0.40
C SER A 53 5.99 -0.13 1.01
N LYS A 54 5.41 -0.89 1.94
CA LYS A 54 5.41 -0.62 3.37
C LYS A 54 5.87 -1.85 4.12
N SER A 55 6.85 -1.71 4.99
CA SER A 55 7.35 -2.80 5.84
C SER A 55 7.19 -2.46 7.31
N TYR A 56 6.78 -3.43 8.12
CA TYR A 56 6.68 -3.30 9.57
C TYR A 56 6.92 -4.61 10.30
N ILE A 57 7.18 -4.51 11.61
CA ILE A 57 7.31 -5.68 12.49
C ILE A 57 6.10 -5.67 13.43
N ALA A 58 5.23 -6.68 13.31
CA ALA A 58 4.07 -6.86 14.18
C ALA A 58 4.49 -7.31 15.59
N ARG A 59 3.61 -7.20 16.59
CA ARG A 59 3.91 -7.59 17.99
C ARG A 59 4.29 -9.07 18.11
N ASN A 60 3.58 -9.94 17.41
CA ASN A 60 3.81 -11.38 17.33
C ASN A 60 3.24 -11.92 16.00
N PHE A 61 3.32 -13.24 15.78
CA PHE A 61 2.83 -13.89 14.55
C PHE A 61 1.32 -13.70 14.35
N GLN A 62 0.52 -13.81 15.41
CA GLN A 62 -0.93 -13.64 15.31
C GLN A 62 -1.27 -12.20 14.87
N SER A 63 -0.63 -11.20 15.46
CA SER A 63 -0.81 -9.80 15.05
C SER A 63 -0.42 -9.55 13.59
N ALA A 64 0.58 -10.28 13.06
CA ALA A 64 0.93 -10.21 11.64
C ALA A 64 -0.16 -10.84 10.76
N LEU A 65 -0.68 -12.02 11.14
CA LEU A 65 -1.78 -12.65 10.41
C LEU A 65 -3.05 -11.80 10.42
N ASP A 66 -3.38 -11.19 11.56
CA ASP A 66 -4.58 -10.35 11.69
C ASP A 66 -4.53 -9.16 10.73
N SER A 67 -3.37 -8.49 10.61
CA SER A 67 -3.21 -7.39 9.66
C SER A 67 -3.21 -7.87 8.21
N ILE A 68 -2.55 -8.99 7.90
CA ILE A 68 -2.55 -9.59 6.56
C ILE A 68 -3.97 -9.96 6.12
N ASN A 69 -4.76 -10.60 6.99
CA ASN A 69 -6.14 -10.98 6.68
C ASN A 69 -7.03 -9.76 6.45
N ALA A 70 -6.85 -8.68 7.23
CA ALA A 70 -7.55 -7.42 7.01
C ALA A 70 -7.19 -6.80 5.66
N ILE A 71 -5.90 -6.76 5.30
CA ILE A 71 -5.43 -6.29 4.00
C ILE A 71 -6.01 -7.13 2.87
N GLY A 72 -5.98 -8.47 2.99
CA GLY A 72 -6.56 -9.38 2.02
C GLY A 72 -8.06 -9.14 1.81
N SER A 73 -8.81 -8.88 2.89
CA SER A 73 -10.24 -8.57 2.79
C SER A 73 -10.50 -7.26 2.04
N ILE A 74 -9.64 -6.25 2.20
CA ILE A 74 -9.72 -4.99 1.43
C ILE A 74 -9.38 -5.25 -0.04
N ALA A 75 -8.31 -6.00 -0.31
CA ALA A 75 -7.87 -6.36 -1.66
C ALA A 75 -8.99 -7.07 -2.45
N GLU A 76 -9.62 -8.09 -1.85
CA GLU A 76 -10.75 -8.82 -2.46
C GLU A 76 -11.97 -7.93 -2.71
N ARG A 77 -12.29 -7.05 -1.76
CA ARG A 77 -13.38 -6.07 -1.95
C ARG A 77 -13.12 -5.15 -3.14
N GLN A 78 -11.87 -4.73 -3.30
CA GLN A 78 -11.45 -3.80 -4.34
C GLN A 78 -11.17 -4.47 -5.69
N GLY A 79 -10.89 -5.77 -5.70
CA GLY A 79 -10.45 -6.48 -6.90
C GLY A 79 -9.04 -6.07 -7.36
N HIS A 80 -8.21 -5.59 -6.43
CA HIS A 80 -6.81 -5.21 -6.67
C HIS A 80 -5.94 -5.81 -5.58
N HIS A 81 -4.92 -6.57 -5.97
CA HIS A 81 -4.22 -7.47 -5.05
C HIS A 81 -2.77 -7.02 -4.81
N PRO A 82 -2.34 -6.82 -3.56
CA PRO A 82 -0.94 -6.59 -3.21
C PRO A 82 -0.12 -7.88 -3.30
N ASP A 83 1.19 -7.73 -3.45
CA ASP A 83 2.11 -8.77 -2.99
C ASP A 83 2.32 -8.58 -1.48
N ILE A 84 2.16 -9.66 -0.69
CA ILE A 84 2.35 -9.65 0.76
C ILE A 84 3.39 -10.69 1.15
N HIS A 85 4.41 -10.25 1.90
CA HIS A 85 5.46 -11.12 2.41
C HIS A 85 5.39 -11.17 3.94
N LEU A 86 5.28 -12.38 4.49
CA LEU A 86 5.47 -12.66 5.91
C LEU A 86 6.79 -13.40 6.10
N THR A 87 7.77 -12.72 6.70
CA THR A 87 9.13 -13.24 6.92
C THR A 87 9.50 -13.12 8.39
N ASP A 88 10.56 -13.84 8.80
CA ASP A 88 11.15 -13.76 10.14
C ASP A 88 10.11 -13.73 11.28
N TYR A 89 9.15 -14.64 11.20
CA TYR A 89 8.03 -14.80 12.13
C TYR A 89 7.00 -13.65 12.10
N ARG A 90 7.39 -12.38 12.15
CA ARG A 90 6.40 -11.27 12.30
C ARG A 90 6.75 -10.01 11.50
N ASN A 91 7.63 -10.13 10.51
CA ASN A 91 7.94 -9.05 9.60
C ASN A 91 6.98 -9.12 8.42
N VAL A 92 6.26 -8.03 8.18
CA VAL A 92 5.31 -7.92 7.07
C VAL A 92 5.81 -6.87 6.10
N GLU A 93 5.83 -7.20 4.82
CA GLU A 93 6.00 -6.26 3.73
C GLU A 93 4.81 -6.33 2.79
N ILE A 94 4.28 -5.16 2.44
CA ILE A 94 3.22 -4.97 1.46
C ILE A 94 3.86 -4.28 0.27
N VAL A 95 3.70 -4.83 -0.93
CA VAL A 95 4.16 -4.23 -2.18
C VAL A 95 2.97 -4.04 -3.11
N LEU A 96 2.85 -2.82 -3.64
CA LEU A 96 1.76 -2.43 -4.52
C LEU A 96 2.31 -1.94 -5.85
N PHE A 97 1.77 -2.52 -6.91
CA PHE A 97 1.91 -2.13 -8.30
C PHE A 97 0.87 -2.90 -9.11
N THR A 98 0.52 -2.39 -10.28
CA THR A 98 -0.38 -3.07 -11.20
C THR A 98 0.41 -4.07 -12.05
N HIS A 99 0.32 -5.37 -11.74
CA HIS A 99 1.17 -6.41 -12.36
C HIS A 99 1.13 -6.44 -13.89
N SER A 100 -0.05 -6.22 -14.49
CA SER A 100 -0.22 -6.21 -15.95
C SER A 100 0.56 -5.08 -16.65
N LEU A 101 0.82 -3.99 -15.93
CA LEU A 101 1.52 -2.80 -16.44
C LEU A 101 2.95 -2.67 -15.92
N GLY A 102 3.31 -3.42 -14.86
CA GLY A 102 4.63 -3.38 -14.25
C GLY A 102 4.96 -2.06 -13.56
N GLY A 103 3.95 -1.27 -13.18
CA GLY A 103 4.12 0.05 -12.56
C GLY A 103 2.95 0.44 -11.67
N VAL A 104 3.10 1.57 -10.98
CA VAL A 104 2.08 2.09 -10.06
C VAL A 104 1.00 2.83 -10.84
N THR A 105 -0.26 2.55 -10.48
CA THR A 105 -1.44 3.28 -10.97
C THR A 105 -2.20 3.88 -9.79
N ILE A 106 -3.28 4.61 -10.08
CA ILE A 106 -4.16 5.15 -9.04
C ILE A 106 -4.77 4.06 -8.14
N ASN A 107 -4.99 2.85 -8.65
CA ASN A 107 -5.50 1.73 -7.86
C ASN A 107 -4.56 1.37 -6.71
N ASP A 108 -3.25 1.41 -6.97
CA ASP A 108 -2.21 1.11 -5.97
C ASP A 108 -2.22 2.17 -4.85
N ILE A 109 -2.33 3.44 -5.21
CA ILE A 109 -2.42 4.56 -4.26
C ILE A 109 -3.67 4.44 -3.39
N LEU A 110 -4.81 4.13 -3.99
CA LEU A 110 -6.08 4.01 -3.27
C LEU A 110 -6.11 2.80 -2.35
N LEU A 111 -5.55 1.68 -2.77
CA LEU A 111 -5.41 0.51 -1.91
C LEU A 111 -4.48 0.81 -0.72
N ALA A 112 -3.37 1.51 -0.95
CA ALA A 112 -2.49 1.99 0.12
C ALA A 112 -3.25 2.88 1.12
N ARG A 113 -4.08 3.82 0.63
CA ARG A 113 -4.91 4.69 1.48
C ARG A 113 -5.91 3.90 2.33
N MET A 114 -6.64 2.96 1.72
CA MET A 114 -7.60 2.12 2.46
C MET A 114 -6.91 1.26 3.51
N ILE A 115 -5.71 0.74 3.21
CA ILE A 115 -4.92 0.00 4.20
C ILE A 115 -4.59 0.89 5.40
N GLU A 116 -4.15 2.14 5.19
CA GLU A 116 -3.85 3.06 6.30
C GLU A 116 -5.08 3.46 7.13
N GLU A 117 -6.25 3.56 6.49
CA GLU A 117 -7.48 3.99 7.15
C GLU A 117 -8.21 2.86 7.89
N GLU A 118 -8.24 1.66 7.31
CA GLU A 118 -9.05 0.54 7.78
C GLU A 118 -8.25 -0.49 8.59
N VAL A 119 -6.94 -0.64 8.35
CA VAL A 119 -6.14 -1.72 8.97
C VAL A 119 -5.47 -1.24 10.25
N LYS A 120 -5.84 -1.86 11.36
CA LYS A 120 -5.15 -1.71 12.64
C LYS A 120 -4.03 -2.73 12.75
N VAL A 121 -2.80 -2.24 12.83
CA VAL A 121 -1.62 -3.08 13.06
C VAL A 121 -1.19 -2.95 14.52
N ASP A 122 -1.09 -4.08 15.22
CA ASP A 122 -0.43 -4.14 16.53
C ASP A 122 1.08 -4.30 16.32
N TYR A 123 1.79 -3.18 16.29
CA TYR A 123 3.22 -3.14 16.01
C TYR A 123 4.07 -3.61 17.20
N SER A 124 5.26 -4.11 16.89
CA SER A 124 6.34 -4.34 17.86
C SER A 124 6.74 -3.03 18.55
N PRO A 125 6.70 -2.91 19.88
CA PRO A 125 7.10 -1.68 20.58
C PRO A 125 8.54 -1.25 20.26
N LYS A 126 9.45 -2.22 20.13
CA LYS A 126 10.85 -1.98 19.74
C LYS A 126 10.95 -1.38 18.34
N TRP A 127 10.15 -1.87 17.39
CA TRP A 127 10.15 -1.37 16.01
C TRP A 127 9.55 0.04 15.93
N LEU A 128 8.46 0.31 16.65
CA LEU A 128 7.89 1.66 16.73
C LEU A 128 8.92 2.67 17.26
N LYS A 129 9.68 2.28 18.29
CA LYS A 129 10.74 3.14 18.84
C LYS A 129 11.80 3.47 17.78
N SER A 130 12.23 2.50 16.97
CA SER A 130 13.24 2.75 15.93
C SER A 130 12.73 3.66 14.81
N GLN A 131 11.43 3.66 14.50
CA GLN A 131 10.87 4.60 13.51
C GLN A 131 10.91 6.05 13.99
N ASN A 132 10.67 6.28 15.28
CA ASN A 132 10.70 7.62 15.88
C ASN A 132 12.12 8.20 16.01
N GLU A 133 13.13 7.33 16.06
CA GLU A 133 14.54 7.72 16.12
C GLU A 133 15.08 8.06 14.72
N ASN A 134 14.67 7.31 13.69
CA ASN A 134 15.05 7.55 12.29
C ASN A 134 14.41 8.80 11.66
N GLY A 135 13.35 9.36 12.26
CA GLY A 135 12.69 10.59 11.80
C GLY A 135 13.29 11.89 12.35
N LYS A 136 14.46 11.83 12.98
CA LYS A 136 15.16 12.99 13.59
C LYS A 136 16.46 13.39 12.88
N GLU A 137 16.76 12.79 11.73
CA GLU A 137 17.89 13.15 10.86
C GLU A 137 17.43 13.92 9.63
#